data_AF-A0A7L2H6V8-F1
#
_entry.id   AF-A0A7L2H6V8-F1
#
_cell.length_a   1.000
_cell.length_b   1.000
_cell.length_c   1.000
_cell.angle_alpha   90.00
_cell.angle_beta   90.00
_cell.angle_gamma   90.00
#
_symmetry.space_group_name_H-M   'P 1'
#
loop_
_entity.id
_entity.type
_entity.pdbx_description
1 polymer ?
#
loop_
_entity_poly.entity_id
_entity_poly.type
_entity_poly.pdbx_seq_one_letter_code
_entity_poly.pdbx_strand_id
1 'polypeptide(L)'
;MAAAIASSLIRQKRQAREREKSNACKCVNSPSKSKGSCDKNKLNVFSRVKLFGSKKRRRRRPEPQLKGIVTKLYSRQGYHLQLQADGTIDGTKEEDSSYTLFNLIPVGLRVVAIQGVQTKLYLAMNSEGYLYTSEHFTPECKFKESVFENYYVTYSSMIYRQQQSGRGWYLGLNKEGEIMKGNHVKKNKPAAHFLPKPLKVAMYKEPSLHDLTEFSRSGSGTPTKSRSVSGVLNGGKSMSQNEST
;
A
#
# COMPACT_ATOMS: atom_id res chain seq x y z
N MET A 1 -20.09 -49.41 -7.85
CA MET A 1 -21.39 -48.73 -8.11
C MET A 1 -21.84 -47.76 -7.00
N ALA A 2 -20.99 -47.37 -6.04
CA ALA A 2 -21.38 -46.57 -4.87
C ALA A 2 -21.02 -45.06 -4.93
N ALA A 3 -20.20 -44.62 -5.89
CA ALA A 3 -19.75 -43.22 -5.96
C ALA A 3 -20.77 -42.25 -6.62
N ALA A 4 -21.78 -42.77 -7.33
CA ALA A 4 -22.74 -41.93 -8.05
C ALA A 4 -23.83 -41.30 -7.15
N ILE A 5 -24.10 -41.91 -5.98
CA ILE A 5 -25.21 -41.48 -5.10
C ILE A 5 -24.81 -40.23 -4.30
N ALA A 6 -23.57 -40.16 -3.81
CA ALA A 6 -23.08 -39.02 -3.02
C ALA A 6 -23.05 -37.70 -3.81
N SER A 7 -22.79 -37.76 -5.11
CA SER A 7 -22.73 -36.59 -6.01
C SER A 7 -24.09 -35.92 -6.20
N SER A 8 -25.19 -36.69 -6.17
CA SER A 8 -26.55 -36.15 -6.37
C SER A 8 -27.05 -35.34 -5.18
N LEU A 9 -26.74 -35.78 -3.95
CA LEU A 9 -27.14 -35.12 -2.70
C LEU A 9 -26.46 -33.76 -2.53
N ILE A 10 -25.19 -33.63 -2.94
CA ILE A 10 -24.45 -32.36 -2.88
C ILE A 10 -25.05 -31.34 -3.86
N ARG A 11 -25.51 -31.79 -5.04
CA ARG A 11 -26.11 -30.91 -6.06
C ARG A 11 -27.50 -30.41 -5.65
N GLN A 12 -28.32 -31.25 -5.04
CA GLN A 12 -29.63 -30.84 -4.51
C GLN A 12 -29.51 -29.84 -3.36
N LYS A 13 -28.54 -30.02 -2.45
CA LYS A 13 -28.33 -29.11 -1.30
C LYS A 13 -27.84 -27.73 -1.73
N ARG A 14 -27.14 -27.63 -2.87
CA ARG A 14 -26.69 -26.34 -3.46
C ARG A 14 -27.84 -25.60 -4.17
N GLN A 15 -28.74 -26.31 -4.84
CA GLN A 15 -29.91 -25.72 -5.50
C GLN A 15 -30.96 -25.19 -4.50
N ALA A 16 -31.12 -25.83 -3.33
CA ALA A 16 -32.02 -25.33 -2.29
C ALA A 16 -31.57 -23.98 -1.70
N ARG A 17 -30.27 -23.77 -1.49
CA ARG A 17 -29.72 -22.49 -0.99
C ARG A 17 -29.82 -21.34 -2.00
N GLU A 18 -29.73 -21.63 -3.29
CA GLU A 18 -29.90 -20.63 -4.35
C GLU A 18 -31.37 -20.16 -4.44
N ARG A 19 -32.35 -21.04 -4.20
CA ARG A 19 -33.79 -20.68 -4.16
C ARG A 19 -34.19 -19.81 -2.96
N GLU A 20 -33.54 -19.96 -1.81
CA GLU A 20 -33.79 -19.06 -0.68
C GLU A 20 -33.21 -17.66 -0.94
N LYS A 21 -32.09 -17.57 -1.66
CA LYS A 21 -31.45 -16.28 -1.97
C LYS A 21 -32.22 -15.46 -3.01
N SER A 22 -32.97 -16.09 -3.91
CA SER A 22 -33.84 -15.39 -4.87
C SER A 22 -35.17 -14.93 -4.27
N ASN A 23 -35.63 -15.54 -3.18
CA ASN A 23 -36.87 -15.17 -2.49
C ASN A 23 -36.69 -14.05 -1.44
N ALA A 24 -35.45 -13.75 -1.02
CA ALA A 24 -35.15 -12.67 -0.08
C ALA A 24 -35.11 -11.25 -0.72
N CYS A 25 -35.27 -11.13 -2.04
CA CYS A 25 -35.20 -9.86 -2.77
C CYS A 25 -36.56 -9.30 -3.23
N LYS A 26 -37.69 -9.81 -2.71
CA LYS A 26 -39.00 -9.16 -2.90
C LYS A 26 -39.27 -8.20 -1.75
N CYS A 27 -38.55 -7.08 -1.75
CA CYS A 27 -38.93 -5.91 -0.98
C CYS A 27 -40.31 -5.43 -1.42
N VAL A 28 -41.19 -5.31 -0.43
CA VAL A 28 -42.58 -4.90 -0.55
C VAL A 28 -42.62 -3.41 -0.93
N ASN A 29 -43.06 -3.10 -2.16
CA ASN A 29 -43.42 -1.74 -2.54
C ASN A 29 -44.86 -1.46 -2.04
N SER A 30 -45.00 -0.55 -1.09
CA SER A 30 -46.30 -0.02 -0.66
C SER A 30 -46.89 0.87 -1.77
N PRO A 31 -48.13 0.64 -2.26
CA PRO A 31 -48.76 1.55 -3.19
C PRO A 31 -49.35 2.76 -2.46
N SER A 32 -49.04 3.94 -3.00
CA SER A 32 -49.58 5.24 -2.61
C SER A 32 -51.08 5.35 -2.95
N LYS A 33 -51.80 6.06 -2.06
CA LYS A 33 -53.24 6.35 -2.09
C LYS A 33 -53.69 7.05 -3.39
N SER A 34 -54.81 6.58 -3.96
CA SER A 34 -55.61 7.32 -4.93
C SER A 34 -56.90 7.88 -4.28
N LYS A 35 -57.40 8.97 -4.89
CA LYS A 35 -58.47 9.88 -4.47
C LYS A 35 -59.84 9.22 -4.22
N GLY A 36 -60.55 9.74 -3.22
CA GLY A 36 -61.99 9.62 -3.05
C GLY A 36 -62.54 10.85 -2.31
N SER A 37 -63.53 11.50 -2.92
CA SER A 37 -64.20 12.74 -2.49
C SER A 37 -65.11 12.54 -1.27
N CYS A 38 -65.17 13.53 -0.36
CA CYS A 38 -66.44 14.03 0.20
C CYS A 38 -66.22 15.31 1.02
N ASP A 39 -67.09 16.28 0.78
CA ASP A 39 -67.19 17.61 1.40
C ASP A 39 -67.40 17.59 2.92
N LYS A 40 -66.84 18.60 3.61
CA LYS A 40 -67.61 19.62 4.35
C LYS A 40 -66.70 20.63 5.07
N ASN A 41 -67.01 21.90 4.81
CA ASN A 41 -66.58 23.12 5.49
C ASN A 41 -66.21 22.95 6.97
N LYS A 42 -64.99 23.36 7.35
CA LYS A 42 -64.74 24.12 8.59
C LYS A 42 -63.56 25.07 8.40
N LEU A 43 -63.82 26.32 8.77
CA LEU A 43 -62.90 27.45 8.83
C LEU A 43 -61.60 27.09 9.55
N ASN A 44 -60.46 27.55 9.03
CA ASN A 44 -59.35 27.90 9.89
C ASN A 44 -58.50 29.01 9.27
N VAL A 45 -58.49 30.12 9.99
CA VAL A 45 -57.60 31.26 9.82
C VAL A 45 -56.17 30.77 10.01
N PHE A 46 -55.33 30.83 8.97
CA PHE A 46 -53.90 30.61 9.11
C PHE A 46 -53.13 31.86 8.77
N SER A 47 -52.45 32.36 9.79
CA SER A 47 -51.48 33.45 9.80
C SER A 47 -50.39 33.22 8.76
N ARG A 48 -50.16 34.25 7.93
CA ARG A 48 -49.10 34.29 6.92
C ARG A 48 -47.75 34.58 7.60
N VAL A 49 -47.15 33.58 8.24
CA VAL A 49 -45.77 33.70 8.72
C VAL A 49 -44.84 33.39 7.55
N LYS A 50 -44.20 34.42 7.00
CA LYS A 50 -43.04 34.26 6.10
C LYS A 50 -41.90 33.65 6.92
N LEU A 51 -41.80 32.31 6.93
CA LEU A 51 -40.62 31.61 7.36
C LEU A 51 -39.48 31.95 6.38
N PHE A 52 -38.62 32.89 6.78
CA PHE A 52 -37.33 33.10 6.16
C PHE A 52 -36.59 31.75 6.19
N GLY A 53 -36.52 31.09 5.04
CA GLY A 53 -35.78 29.85 4.87
C GLY A 53 -34.29 30.12 5.07
N SER A 54 -33.81 29.95 6.30
CA SER A 54 -32.39 29.87 6.61
C SER A 54 -31.78 28.80 5.70
N LYS A 55 -31.01 29.24 4.70
CA LYS A 55 -30.15 28.37 3.89
C LYS A 55 -29.36 27.51 4.86
N LYS A 56 -29.74 26.24 5.04
CA LYS A 56 -28.95 25.25 5.77
C LYS A 56 -27.60 25.21 5.08
N ARG A 57 -26.60 25.92 5.62
CA ARG A 57 -25.18 25.74 5.29
C ARG A 57 -24.96 24.24 5.39
N ARG A 58 -24.74 23.58 4.23
CA ARG A 58 -24.32 22.17 4.19
C ARG A 58 -23.11 22.08 5.12
N ARG A 59 -23.30 21.47 6.30
CA ARG A 59 -22.19 21.17 7.21
C ARG A 59 -21.20 20.36 6.38
N ARG A 60 -20.01 20.92 6.14
CA ARG A 60 -18.92 20.21 5.47
C ARG A 60 -18.71 18.92 6.26
N ARG A 61 -18.86 17.77 5.59
CA ARG A 61 -18.53 16.49 6.23
C ARG A 61 -17.06 16.57 6.67
N PRO A 62 -16.71 16.14 7.90
CA PRO A 62 -15.32 16.02 8.29
C PRO A 62 -14.58 15.19 7.24
N GLU A 63 -13.41 15.67 6.83
CA GLU A 63 -12.57 14.97 5.87
C GLU A 63 -12.23 13.57 6.42
N PRO A 64 -12.18 12.51 5.60
CA PRO A 64 -11.85 11.17 6.07
C PRO A 64 -10.46 11.18 6.72
N GLN A 65 -10.42 10.91 8.03
CA GLN A 65 -9.17 10.79 8.77
C GLN A 65 -8.90 9.32 9.05
N LEU A 66 -7.81 8.81 8.51
CA LEU A 66 -7.31 7.46 8.77
C LEU A 66 -6.57 7.46 10.11
N LYS A 67 -6.89 6.50 10.98
CA LYS A 67 -6.21 6.31 12.26
C LYS A 67 -5.01 5.38 12.07
N GLY A 68 -3.82 5.95 11.97
CA GLY A 68 -2.56 5.22 11.86
C GLY A 68 -1.69 5.36 13.10
N ILE A 69 -0.42 4.98 12.97
CA ILE A 69 0.58 5.10 14.04
C ILE A 69 1.86 5.75 13.53
N VAL A 70 2.58 6.39 14.44
CA VAL A 70 4.01 6.69 14.28
C VAL A 70 4.77 5.57 14.98
N THR A 71 5.70 4.92 14.29
CA THR A 71 6.40 3.73 14.78
C THR A 71 7.83 3.67 14.24
N LYS A 72 8.71 2.97 14.94
CA LYS A 72 9.94 2.41 14.36
C LYS A 72 9.65 1.01 13.83
N LEU A 73 10.39 0.56 12.82
CA LEU A 73 10.33 -0.80 12.30
C LEU A 73 11.65 -1.52 12.57
N TYR A 74 11.68 -2.36 13.60
CA TYR A 74 12.89 -3.09 13.99
C TYR A 74 12.97 -4.41 13.22
N SER A 75 13.97 -4.57 12.37
CA SER A 75 14.23 -5.82 11.65
C SER A 75 14.77 -6.89 12.59
N ARG A 76 14.34 -8.14 12.41
CA ARG A 76 14.91 -9.31 13.11
C ARG A 76 16.41 -9.46 12.86
N GLN A 77 16.93 -8.85 11.80
CA GLN A 77 18.36 -8.83 11.46
C GLN A 77 19.20 -7.96 12.41
N GLY A 78 18.57 -7.21 13.33
CA GLY A 78 19.27 -6.41 14.34
C GLY A 78 19.41 -4.93 14.00
N TYR A 79 18.56 -4.40 13.11
CA TYR A 79 18.63 -3.03 12.61
C TYR A 79 17.25 -2.37 12.65
N HIS A 80 17.22 -1.08 12.95
CA HIS A 80 16.08 -0.21 12.67
C HIS A 80 16.06 0.15 11.20
N LEU A 81 14.93 -0.05 10.52
CA LEU A 81 14.76 0.48 9.17
C LEU A 81 14.95 2.00 9.21
N GLN A 82 15.64 2.54 8.23
CA GLN A 82 15.92 3.96 8.09
C GLN A 82 15.57 4.43 6.68
N LEU A 83 15.06 5.66 6.58
CA LEU A 83 14.86 6.38 5.34
C LEU A 83 15.51 7.75 5.44
N GLN A 84 16.69 7.86 4.82
CA GLN A 84 17.57 9.02 4.90
C GLN A 84 17.08 10.18 4.02
N ALA A 85 17.64 11.39 4.24
CA ALA A 85 17.24 12.61 3.54
C ALA A 85 17.47 12.58 2.03
N ASP A 86 18.46 11.83 1.57
CA ASP A 86 18.78 11.60 0.15
C ASP A 86 17.86 10.56 -0.51
N GLY A 87 16.95 9.95 0.25
CA GLY A 87 16.07 8.89 -0.21
C GLY A 87 16.66 7.48 -0.09
N THR A 88 17.85 7.32 0.49
CA THR A 88 18.45 6.00 0.75
C THR A 88 17.65 5.23 1.79
N ILE A 89 17.42 3.94 1.52
CA ILE A 89 16.72 3.00 2.41
C ILE A 89 17.72 1.95 2.87
N ASP A 90 17.91 1.84 4.18
CA ASP A 90 18.84 0.90 4.80
C ASP A 90 18.44 0.59 6.24
N GLY A 91 19.32 -0.09 6.97
CA GLY A 91 19.16 -0.46 8.37
C GLY A 91 20.28 0.15 9.20
N THR A 92 19.91 0.81 10.29
CA THR A 92 20.85 1.39 11.27
C THR A 92 20.73 0.75 12.64
N LYS A 93 21.81 0.79 13.41
CA LYS A 93 21.81 0.45 14.84
C LYS A 93 21.58 1.67 15.74
N GLU A 94 21.58 2.87 15.17
CA GLU A 94 21.34 4.10 15.90
C GLU A 94 19.86 4.21 16.27
N GLU A 95 19.54 4.01 17.55
CA GLU A 95 18.15 4.03 18.00
C GLU A 95 17.55 5.45 17.96
N ASP A 96 18.35 6.50 18.18
CA ASP A 96 17.85 7.88 18.33
C ASP A 96 17.72 8.64 17.00
N SER A 97 18.08 8.02 15.87
CA SER A 97 17.96 8.64 14.56
C SER A 97 16.50 8.94 14.21
N SER A 98 16.23 10.21 13.88
CA SER A 98 14.89 10.69 13.48
C SER A 98 14.41 10.08 12.15
N TYR A 99 15.34 9.61 11.31
CA TYR A 99 15.07 8.92 10.05
C TYR A 99 14.54 7.49 10.21
N THR A 100 14.52 6.95 11.44
CA THR A 100 13.94 5.64 11.75
C THR A 100 12.44 5.69 12.07
N LEU A 101 11.86 6.89 12.09
CA LEU A 101 10.45 7.12 12.39
C LEU A 101 9.61 7.05 11.11
N PHE A 102 8.58 6.20 11.14
CA PHE A 102 7.63 6.03 10.03
C PHE A 102 6.19 6.28 10.46
N ASN A 103 5.43 6.89 9.56
CA ASN A 103 3.97 6.86 9.59
C ASN A 103 3.52 5.54 8.95
N LEU A 104 2.85 4.69 9.73
CA LEU A 104 2.11 3.53 9.21
C LEU A 104 0.65 3.93 9.04
N ILE A 105 0.26 4.16 7.79
CA ILE A 105 -1.05 4.71 7.43
C ILE A 105 -1.90 3.57 6.84
N PRO A 106 -3.04 3.20 7.46
CA PRO A 106 -3.89 2.13 6.94
C PRO A 106 -4.66 2.61 5.71
N VAL A 107 -4.32 2.08 4.54
CA VAL A 107 -4.93 2.44 3.23
C VAL A 107 -5.84 1.33 2.70
N GLY A 108 -6.13 0.33 3.52
CA GLY A 108 -7.02 -0.79 3.22
C GLY A 108 -6.98 -1.85 4.32
N LEU A 109 -7.81 -2.89 4.18
CA LEU A 109 -7.81 -4.01 5.12
C LEU A 109 -6.46 -4.74 5.07
N ARG A 110 -5.67 -4.62 6.14
CA ARG A 110 -4.30 -5.17 6.22
C ARG A 110 -3.37 -4.61 5.13
N VAL A 111 -3.64 -3.39 4.67
CA VAL A 111 -2.80 -2.69 3.70
C VAL A 111 -2.36 -1.38 4.31
N VAL A 112 -1.06 -1.14 4.30
CA VAL A 112 -0.44 0.06 4.84
C VAL A 112 0.36 0.78 3.78
N ALA A 113 0.39 2.10 3.89
CA ALA A 113 1.45 2.93 3.32
C ALA A 113 2.48 3.18 4.42
N ILE A 114 3.76 3.12 4.05
CA ILE A 114 4.88 3.37 4.97
C ILE A 114 5.56 4.65 4.50
N GLN A 115 5.52 5.70 5.31
CA GLN A 115 6.06 7.01 4.97
C GLN A 115 7.09 7.45 6.01
N GLY A 116 8.25 7.95 5.58
CA GLY A 116 9.23 8.56 6.48
C GLY A 116 8.66 9.80 7.15
N VAL A 117 8.76 9.89 8.48
CA VAL A 117 8.25 11.06 9.22
C VAL A 117 9.03 12.31 8.83
N GLN A 118 10.36 12.20 8.72
CA GLN A 118 11.25 13.31 8.44
C GLN A 118 11.20 13.75 6.98
N THR A 119 11.25 12.80 6.05
CA THR A 119 11.35 13.07 4.60
C THR A 119 10.01 13.23 3.90
N LYS A 120 8.92 12.73 4.50
CA LYS A 120 7.59 12.61 3.89
C LYS A 120 7.52 11.72 2.63
N LEU A 121 8.61 11.05 2.28
CA LEU A 121 8.67 10.09 1.19
C LEU A 121 7.99 8.78 1.60
N TYR A 122 7.26 8.18 0.67
CA TYR A 122 6.71 6.83 0.79
C TYR A 122 7.75 5.80 0.37
N LEU A 123 7.81 4.68 1.08
CA LEU A 123 8.43 3.48 0.55
C LEU A 123 7.54 2.94 -0.58
N ALA A 124 8.17 2.47 -1.66
CA ALA A 124 7.51 1.85 -2.79
C ALA A 124 8.34 0.68 -3.31
N MET A 125 7.69 -0.26 -4.00
CA MET A 125 8.38 -1.38 -4.65
C MET A 125 7.99 -1.43 -6.11
N ASN A 126 8.97 -1.40 -7.01
CA ASN A 126 8.72 -1.40 -8.45
C ASN A 126 8.51 -2.82 -9.02
N SER A 127 8.18 -2.89 -10.31
CA SER A 127 7.91 -4.14 -11.04
C SER A 127 9.11 -5.08 -11.16
N GLU A 128 10.31 -4.58 -10.95
CA GLU A 128 11.53 -5.39 -10.88
C GLU A 128 11.79 -5.91 -9.47
N GLY A 129 11.16 -5.33 -8.45
CA GLY A 129 11.29 -5.71 -7.05
C GLY A 129 12.28 -4.86 -6.28
N TYR A 130 12.80 -3.78 -6.85
CA TYR A 130 13.61 -2.82 -6.12
C TYR A 130 12.72 -1.96 -5.22
N LEU A 131 13.19 -1.73 -4.00
CA LEU A 131 12.61 -0.75 -3.11
C LEU A 131 13.15 0.62 -3.47
N TYR A 132 12.28 1.60 -3.51
CA TYR A 132 12.62 2.99 -3.80
C TYR A 132 11.71 3.92 -3.00
N THR A 133 11.98 5.21 -3.09
CA THR A 133 11.22 6.26 -2.41
C THR A 133 10.38 7.03 -3.40
N SER A 134 9.15 7.38 -3.01
CA SER A 134 8.23 8.14 -3.85
C SER A 134 7.65 9.33 -3.07
N GLU A 135 7.63 10.50 -3.69
CA GLU A 135 6.94 11.68 -3.16
C GLU A 135 5.42 11.49 -3.19
N HIS A 136 4.92 10.82 -4.23
CA HIS A 136 3.51 10.62 -4.46
C HIS A 136 3.06 9.25 -3.96
N PHE A 137 1.83 9.19 -3.46
CA PHE A 137 1.24 7.92 -3.10
C PHE A 137 0.73 7.20 -4.35
N THR A 138 1.40 6.12 -4.74
CA THR A 138 1.05 5.30 -5.90
C THR A 138 0.61 3.89 -5.48
N PRO A 139 0.09 3.06 -6.41
CA PRO A 139 -0.18 1.65 -6.10
C PRO A 139 1.05 0.87 -5.61
N GLU A 140 2.26 1.27 -5.99
CA GLU A 140 3.52 0.65 -5.56
C GLU A 140 3.88 0.96 -4.09
N CYS A 141 3.27 1.99 -3.51
CA CYS A 141 3.43 2.35 -2.09
C CYS A 141 2.55 1.50 -1.15
N LYS A 142 1.72 0.60 -1.70
CA LYS A 142 0.80 -0.22 -0.91
C LYS A 142 1.45 -1.54 -0.53
N PHE A 143 1.64 -1.74 0.78
CA PHE A 143 2.15 -2.99 1.33
C PHE A 143 1.07 -3.74 2.08
N LYS A 144 0.92 -5.02 1.79
CA LYS A 144 0.13 -5.94 2.61
C LYS A 144 0.92 -6.27 3.86
N GLU A 145 0.36 -5.96 5.03
CA GLU A 145 0.89 -6.42 6.31
C GLU A 145 0.32 -7.80 6.66
N SER A 146 1.19 -8.70 7.08
CA SER A 146 0.81 -10.03 7.57
C SER A 146 1.66 -10.38 8.78
N VAL A 147 0.98 -10.85 9.83
CA VAL A 147 1.66 -11.50 10.96
C VAL A 147 2.31 -12.81 10.49
N PHE A 148 3.47 -13.12 11.05
CA PHE A 148 4.23 -14.35 10.86
C PHE A 148 4.61 -14.93 12.23
N GLU A 149 4.28 -16.21 12.45
CA GLU A 149 4.52 -16.94 13.72
C GLU A 149 4.05 -16.19 14.97
N ASN A 150 2.96 -15.41 14.85
CA ASN A 150 2.35 -14.58 15.89
C ASN A 150 3.25 -13.50 16.53
N TYR A 151 4.49 -13.32 16.05
CA TYR A 151 5.46 -12.41 16.67
C TYR A 151 5.96 -11.34 15.71
N TYR A 152 6.21 -11.69 14.45
CA TYR A 152 6.75 -10.76 13.46
C TYR A 152 5.66 -10.25 12.51
N VAL A 153 5.88 -9.07 11.95
CA VAL A 153 5.10 -8.52 10.84
C VAL A 153 5.95 -8.56 9.58
N THR A 154 5.32 -8.95 8.47
CA THR A 154 5.91 -8.95 7.13
C THR A 154 5.14 -7.97 6.26
N TYR A 155 5.85 -7.25 5.39
CA TYR A 155 5.27 -6.30 4.45
C TYR A 155 5.57 -6.75 3.02
N SER A 156 4.55 -7.07 2.23
CA SER A 156 4.71 -7.49 0.84
C SER A 156 4.08 -6.50 -0.13
N SER A 157 4.64 -6.37 -1.34
CA SER A 157 3.98 -5.63 -2.42
C SER A 157 2.55 -6.13 -2.63
N MET A 158 1.62 -5.19 -2.78
CA MET A 158 0.22 -5.52 -3.10
C MET A 158 0.06 -6.03 -4.53
N ILE A 159 0.87 -5.51 -5.46
CA ILE A 159 0.69 -5.73 -6.90
C ILE A 159 1.75 -6.66 -7.52
N TYR A 160 2.94 -6.79 -6.89
CA TYR A 160 4.03 -7.60 -7.42
C TYR A 160 4.24 -8.91 -6.66
N ARG A 161 4.40 -9.98 -7.43
CA ARG A 161 4.60 -11.36 -6.97
C ARG A 161 5.26 -12.19 -8.06
N GLN A 162 5.85 -13.31 -7.70
CA GLN A 162 6.35 -14.30 -8.65
C GLN A 162 5.19 -14.84 -9.49
N GLN A 163 5.28 -14.72 -10.82
CA GLN A 163 4.18 -15.09 -11.73
C GLN A 163 3.82 -16.59 -11.66
N GLN A 164 4.82 -17.47 -11.63
CA GLN A 164 4.59 -18.91 -11.65
C GLN A 164 4.10 -19.47 -10.31
N SER A 165 4.72 -19.08 -9.20
CA SER A 165 4.42 -19.65 -7.87
C SER A 165 3.44 -18.83 -7.04
N GLY A 166 3.07 -17.62 -7.49
CA GLY A 166 2.26 -16.68 -6.71
C GLY A 166 2.95 -16.09 -5.48
N ARG A 167 4.22 -16.46 -5.22
CA ARG A 167 4.99 -16.03 -4.05
C ARG A 167 5.15 -14.51 -4.03
N GLY A 168 4.69 -13.88 -2.94
CA GLY A 168 4.81 -12.43 -2.75
C GLY A 168 6.27 -11.95 -2.70
N TRP A 169 6.47 -10.67 -3.01
CA TRP A 169 7.73 -9.96 -2.85
C TRP A 169 7.68 -9.10 -1.60
N TYR A 170 8.73 -9.12 -0.79
CA TYR A 170 8.69 -8.59 0.57
C TYR A 170 9.72 -7.49 0.77
N LEU A 171 9.37 -6.48 1.56
CA LEU A 171 10.37 -5.60 2.20
C LEU A 171 11.29 -6.47 3.07
N GLY A 172 12.59 -6.22 3.03
CA GLY A 172 13.53 -6.92 3.89
C GLY A 172 14.95 -6.37 3.84
N LEU A 173 15.68 -6.63 4.93
CA LEU A 173 17.10 -6.29 5.07
C LEU A 173 17.95 -7.57 5.10
N ASN A 174 19.18 -7.50 4.62
CA ASN A 174 20.15 -8.60 4.76
C ASN A 174 20.78 -8.61 6.17
N LYS A 175 21.85 -9.37 6.39
CA LYS A 175 22.50 -9.47 7.73
C LYS A 175 23.37 -8.25 8.03
N GLU A 176 23.76 -7.55 6.99
CA GLU A 176 24.61 -6.37 6.97
C GLU A 176 23.77 -5.09 7.15
N GLY A 177 22.44 -5.19 7.16
CA GLY A 177 21.53 -4.06 7.31
C GLY A 177 21.14 -3.41 5.98
N GLU A 178 21.54 -3.95 4.85
CA GLU A 178 21.27 -3.38 3.52
C GLU A 178 19.91 -3.81 2.99
N ILE A 179 19.28 -2.94 2.20
CA ILE A 179 17.99 -3.22 1.58
C ILE A 179 18.10 -4.33 0.53
N MET A 180 17.17 -5.29 0.58
CA MET A 180 17.14 -6.41 -0.36
C MET A 180 16.08 -6.21 -1.43
N LYS A 181 16.35 -6.72 -2.63
CA LYS A 181 15.37 -6.85 -3.71
C LYS A 181 14.21 -7.74 -3.26
N GLY A 182 12.97 -7.28 -3.43
CA GLY A 182 11.79 -7.90 -2.83
C GLY A 182 11.50 -9.33 -3.30
N ASN A 183 11.89 -9.68 -4.52
CA ASN A 183 11.78 -11.05 -5.03
C ASN A 183 12.78 -12.03 -4.37
N HIS A 184 13.88 -11.53 -3.78
CA HIS A 184 14.87 -12.32 -3.04
C HIS A 184 14.50 -12.52 -1.57
N VAL A 185 13.61 -11.67 -1.03
CA VAL A 185 13.11 -11.80 0.33
C VAL A 185 11.97 -12.83 0.37
N LYS A 186 12.04 -13.77 1.33
CA LYS A 186 11.05 -14.83 1.52
C LYS A 186 10.34 -14.65 2.85
N LYS A 187 9.02 -14.87 2.87
CA LYS A 187 8.16 -14.69 4.07
C LYS A 187 8.68 -15.40 5.33
N ASN A 188 9.25 -16.60 5.17
CA ASN A 188 9.73 -17.44 6.27
C ASN A 188 11.21 -17.23 6.60
N LYS A 189 11.84 -16.18 6.05
CA LYS A 189 13.24 -15.87 6.31
C LYS A 189 13.34 -14.62 7.20
N PRO A 190 14.29 -14.59 8.15
CA PRO A 190 14.50 -13.45 9.05
C PRO A 190 14.57 -12.08 8.37
N ALA A 191 15.11 -12.01 7.15
CA ALA A 191 15.15 -10.79 6.35
C ALA A 191 13.78 -10.10 6.18
N ALA A 192 12.67 -10.85 6.14
CA ALA A 192 11.32 -10.30 5.95
C ALA A 192 10.64 -9.86 7.25
N HIS A 193 11.25 -10.14 8.40
CA HIS A 193 10.59 -10.08 9.70
C HIS A 193 10.87 -8.76 10.40
N PHE A 194 9.83 -7.99 10.65
CA PHE A 194 9.90 -6.72 11.36
C PHE A 194 9.05 -6.76 12.63
N LEU A 195 9.50 -6.05 13.65
CA LEU A 195 8.76 -5.77 14.87
C LEU A 195 8.47 -4.26 14.91
N PRO A 196 7.21 -3.85 14.69
CA PRO A 196 6.82 -2.47 14.92
C PRO A 196 7.02 -2.12 16.39
N LYS A 197 7.71 -1.02 16.67
CA LYS A 197 7.82 -0.39 18.00
C LYS A 197 6.99 0.90 17.97
N PRO A 198 5.68 0.87 18.27
CA PRO A 198 4.81 2.04 18.16
C PRO A 198 5.18 3.12 19.17
N LEU A 199 5.15 4.39 18.75
CA LEU A 199 5.38 5.54 19.61
C LEU A 199 4.05 6.20 20.00
N LYS A 200 3.21 6.51 19.00
CA LYS A 200 1.92 7.15 19.22
C LYS A 200 0.94 6.86 18.09
N VAL A 201 -0.34 6.98 18.41
CA VAL A 201 -1.41 7.00 17.42
C VAL A 201 -1.49 8.40 16.79
N ALA A 202 -1.77 8.46 15.50
CA ALA A 202 -1.96 9.72 14.79
C ALA A 202 -3.09 9.63 13.76
N MET A 203 -3.76 10.76 13.51
CA MET A 203 -4.77 10.90 12.47
C MET A 203 -4.10 11.43 11.20
N TYR A 204 -4.30 10.73 10.09
CA TYR A 204 -3.76 11.09 8.79
C TYR A 204 -4.90 11.40 7.84
N LYS A 205 -4.69 12.40 6.97
CA LYS A 205 -5.53 12.54 5.79
C LYS A 205 -5.28 11.36 4.85
N GLU A 206 -6.33 10.88 4.20
CA GLU A 206 -6.20 9.85 3.16
C GLU A 206 -5.26 10.33 2.04
N PRO A 207 -4.16 9.60 1.75
CA PRO A 207 -3.26 9.99 0.67
C PRO A 207 -3.94 9.92 -0.70
N SER A 208 -3.76 10.95 -1.53
CA SER A 208 -4.26 10.97 -2.91
C SER A 208 -3.49 9.97 -3.78
N LEU A 209 -4.20 8.98 -4.33
CA LEU A 209 -3.64 7.97 -5.20
C LEU A 209 -3.31 8.58 -6.58
N HIS A 210 -2.06 8.45 -7.02
CA HIS A 210 -1.58 8.86 -8.35
C HIS A 210 -1.28 7.64 -9.22
N ASP A 211 -1.52 7.75 -10.52
CA ASP A 211 -1.27 6.68 -11.49
C ASP A 211 0.22 6.60 -11.85
N LEU A 212 0.72 5.38 -12.10
CA LEU A 212 2.13 5.14 -12.42
C LEU A 212 2.55 5.76 -13.76
N THR A 213 1.62 5.92 -14.70
CA THR A 213 1.85 6.44 -16.06
C THR A 213 2.14 7.94 -16.10
N GLU A 214 1.75 8.69 -15.07
CA GLU A 214 1.99 10.13 -15.00
C GLU A 214 3.49 10.45 -14.75
N PHE A 215 4.25 9.51 -14.19
CA PHE A 215 5.67 9.68 -13.86
C PHE A 215 6.65 9.28 -14.97
N SER A 216 6.20 8.49 -15.95
CA SER A 216 7.02 8.13 -17.12
C SER A 216 7.41 9.33 -17.99
N ARG A 217 6.77 10.50 -17.77
CA ARG A 217 7.05 11.75 -18.48
C ARG A 217 8.08 12.65 -17.76
N SER A 218 8.45 12.34 -16.52
CA SER A 218 9.18 13.29 -15.65
C SER A 218 10.49 12.75 -15.06
N GLY A 219 10.93 11.53 -15.42
CA GLY A 219 12.08 10.88 -14.78
C GLY A 219 12.93 10.06 -15.73
N SER A 220 13.50 10.68 -16.77
CA SER A 220 14.68 10.13 -17.46
C SER A 220 15.92 10.38 -16.59
N GLY A 221 15.95 9.72 -15.42
CA GLY A 221 17.15 9.58 -14.61
C GLY A 221 17.78 8.24 -14.98
N THR A 222 18.76 8.28 -15.88
CA THR A 222 19.51 7.10 -16.32
C THR A 222 20.11 6.35 -15.13
N PRO A 223 20.05 5.01 -15.08
CA PRO A 223 20.85 4.24 -14.13
C PRO A 223 22.32 4.47 -14.47
N THR A 224 23.10 4.94 -13.49
CA THR A 224 24.54 5.14 -13.55
C THR A 224 25.22 3.80 -13.88
N LYS A 225 25.45 3.57 -15.17
CA LYS A 225 26.31 2.50 -15.66
C LYS A 225 27.74 3.02 -15.71
N SER A 226 28.57 2.40 -14.90
CA SER A 226 30.02 2.47 -14.91
C SER A 226 30.62 2.13 -16.29
N ARG A 227 31.43 3.05 -16.81
CA ARG A 227 32.61 2.90 -17.72
C ARG A 227 33.08 4.33 -17.99
N SER A 228 34.36 4.70 -17.95
CA SER A 228 35.53 4.09 -18.59
C SER A 228 36.78 4.83 -18.10
N VAL A 229 37.86 4.11 -17.77
CA VAL A 229 39.15 4.12 -18.50
C VAL A 229 39.56 5.50 -19.02
N SER A 230 40.37 6.22 -18.24
CA SER A 230 41.38 7.18 -18.75
C SER A 230 42.63 6.36 -19.09
N GLY A 231 43.16 6.33 -20.31
CA GLY A 231 43.62 7.50 -21.06
C GLY A 231 45.10 7.74 -20.73
N VAL A 232 45.98 6.82 -21.15
CA VAL A 232 47.44 7.00 -21.07
C VAL A 232 47.95 7.30 -22.48
N LEU A 233 48.78 8.34 -22.55
CA LEU A 233 49.17 9.10 -23.72
C LEU A 233 50.09 8.32 -24.67
N ASN A 234 49.91 8.56 -25.97
CA ASN A 234 50.85 8.23 -27.03
C ASN A 234 52.12 9.10 -26.91
N GLY A 235 53.29 8.47 -26.92
CA GLY A 235 54.59 9.12 -27.11
C GLY A 235 55.51 8.16 -27.87
N GLY A 236 55.84 8.50 -29.12
CA GLY A 236 56.65 7.67 -30.01
C GLY A 236 58.17 7.87 -29.88
N LYS A 237 58.88 6.99 -30.61
CA LYS A 237 60.32 6.92 -30.97
C LYS A 237 61.29 6.34 -29.92
N SER A 238 61.92 5.21 -30.26
CA SER A 238 63.27 5.14 -30.87
C SER A 238 63.70 3.69 -31.15
N MET A 239 64.33 3.46 -32.30
CA MET A 239 65.16 2.29 -32.59
C MET A 239 66.38 2.21 -31.67
N SER A 240 66.84 1.01 -31.30
CA SER A 240 68.27 0.63 -31.34
C SER A 240 68.45 -0.87 -31.15
N GLN A 241 69.53 -1.37 -31.74
CA GLN A 241 70.01 -2.75 -31.85
C GLN A 241 70.75 -3.25 -30.59
N ASN A 242 70.99 -4.57 -30.57
CA ASN A 242 72.16 -5.36 -30.05
C ASN A 242 71.67 -6.59 -29.26
N GLU A 243 71.83 -7.80 -29.78
CA GLU A 243 73.03 -8.68 -29.80
C GLU A 243 73.35 -9.35 -28.44
N SER A 244 73.60 -10.67 -28.55
CA SER A 244 74.36 -11.59 -27.69
C SER A 244 74.04 -11.63 -26.18
N THR A 245 73.73 -12.81 -25.61
CA THR A 245 74.65 -13.94 -25.40
C THR A 245 73.84 -15.20 -25.12
#